data_AF-A0A928BJ27-F1
#
_entry.id   AF-A0A928BJ27-F1
#
_cell.length_a   1.000
_cell.length_b   1.000
_cell.length_c   1.000
_cell.angle_alpha   90.00
_cell.angle_beta   90.00
_cell.angle_gamma   90.00
#
_symmetry.space_group_name_H-M   'P 1'
#
loop_
_entity.id
_entity.type
_entity.pdbx_description
1 polymer ?
#
loop_
_entity_poly.entity_id
_entity_poly.type
_entity_poly.pdbx_seq_one_letter_code
_entity_poly.pdbx_strand_id
1 'polypeptide(L)'
;MFPVCIRYVGDRSVAEDILQEGFITLFTRIGTYKGEGSFEGWARRIFVTTALMHLRKKDALRMSDDLEAARGLKTDTTTQMENIGYKELMDMVMSLPTGFRTIFNMYAVEGYSHKEIAEILGISEVTSRTQFSRARAVLQKKIKERENV
;
A
#
# COMPACT_ATOMS: atom_id res chain seq x y z
N MET A 1 5.90 8.32 10.85
CA MET A 1 6.48 8.06 9.51
C MET A 1 7.04 6.65 9.38
N PHE A 2 7.78 6.11 10.35
CA PHE A 2 8.25 4.70 10.29
C PHE A 2 7.14 3.64 10.07
N PRO A 3 5.96 3.72 10.73
CA PRO A 3 4.86 2.80 10.41
C PRO A 3 4.36 2.91 8.97
N VAL A 4 4.50 4.07 8.33
CA VAL A 4 4.16 4.23 6.90
C VAL A 4 5.12 3.39 6.08
N CYS A 5 6.43 3.52 6.29
CA CYS A 5 7.46 2.76 5.58
C CYS A 5 7.27 1.24 5.75
N ILE A 6 7.08 0.78 7.00
CA ILE A 6 6.86 -0.65 7.32
C ILE A 6 5.68 -1.24 6.54
N ARG A 7 4.56 -0.52 6.40
CA ARG A 7 3.39 -1.03 5.66
C ARG A 7 3.66 -1.29 4.18
N TYR A 8 4.62 -0.60 3.57
CA TYR A 8 4.97 -0.81 2.16
C TYR A 8 5.94 -1.97 1.95
N VAL A 9 6.96 -2.11 2.81
CA VAL A 9 8.06 -3.07 2.59
C VAL A 9 8.07 -4.28 3.51
N GLY A 10 7.42 -4.24 4.68
CA GLY A 10 7.35 -5.31 5.68
C GLY A 10 8.68 -5.58 6.41
N ASP A 11 9.81 -5.42 5.73
CA ASP A 11 11.15 -5.56 6.31
C ASP A 11 11.56 -4.32 7.11
N ARG A 12 12.05 -4.55 8.33
CA ARG A 12 12.43 -3.48 9.25
C ARG A 12 13.63 -2.67 8.75
N SER A 13 14.69 -3.34 8.30
CA SER A 13 15.91 -2.68 7.85
C SER A 13 15.63 -1.83 6.62
N VAL A 14 14.86 -2.38 5.67
CA VAL A 14 14.45 -1.65 4.46
C VAL A 14 13.57 -0.45 4.82
N ALA A 15 12.68 -0.58 5.80
CA ALA A 15 11.87 0.54 6.26
C ALA A 15 12.69 1.63 6.94
N GLU A 16 13.75 1.28 7.67
CA GLU A 16 14.70 2.23 8.27
C GLU A 16 15.45 3.01 7.18
N ASP A 17 15.90 2.34 6.11
CA ASP A 17 16.54 3.00 4.96
C ASP A 17 15.59 3.97 4.25
N ILE A 18 14.36 3.56 3.97
CA ILE A 18 13.33 4.42 3.37
C ILE A 18 13.00 5.60 4.28
N LEU A 19 12.98 5.39 5.59
CA LEU A 19 12.74 6.45 6.56
C LEU A 19 13.85 7.50 6.50
N GLN A 20 15.11 7.08 6.45
CA GLN A 20 16.25 7.98 6.34
C GLN A 20 16.18 8.81 5.05
N GLU A 21 15.99 8.16 3.90
CA GLU A 21 15.83 8.83 2.60
C GLU A 21 14.63 9.79 2.59
N GLY A 22 13.53 9.40 3.25
CA GLY A 22 12.34 10.22 3.41
C GLY A 22 12.62 11.50 4.21
N PHE A 23 13.40 11.42 5.29
CA PHE A 23 13.79 12.59 6.06
C PHE A 23 14.75 13.49 5.30
N ILE A 24 15.73 12.93 4.58
CA ILE A 24 16.62 13.71 3.71
C ILE A 24 15.79 14.50 2.70
N THR A 25 14.83 13.85 2.05
CA THR A 25 13.92 14.49 1.09
C THR A 25 13.05 15.56 1.77
N LEU A 26 12.51 15.26 2.95
CA LEU A 26 11.68 16.19 3.71
C LEU A 26 12.42 17.47 4.07
N PHE A 27 13.63 17.37 4.65
CA PHE A 27 14.41 18.54 5.02
C PHE A 27 14.89 19.33 3.80
N THR A 28 15.24 18.63 2.70
CA THR A 28 15.60 19.29 1.44
C THR A 28 14.43 20.09 0.86
N ARG A 29 13.20 19.60 1.02
CA ARG A 29 11.98 20.22 0.47
C ARG A 29 11.20 21.06 1.47
N ILE A 30 11.67 21.24 2.70
CA ILE A 30 10.89 21.87 3.77
C ILE A 30 10.42 23.28 3.42
N GLY A 31 11.24 24.05 2.69
CA GLY A 31 10.88 25.39 2.21
C GLY A 31 9.80 25.43 1.14
N THR A 32 9.39 24.28 0.58
CA THR A 32 8.30 24.18 -0.40
C THR A 32 6.93 23.96 0.25
N TYR A 33 6.88 23.69 1.55
CA TYR A 33 5.62 23.58 2.27
C TYR A 33 4.98 24.97 2.42
N LYS A 34 3.84 25.17 1.76
CA LYS A 34 3.15 26.47 1.69
C LYS A 34 2.26 26.78 2.90
N GLY A 35 2.21 25.90 3.91
CA GLY A 35 1.29 26.03 5.04
C GLY A 35 -0.16 25.65 4.70
N GLU A 36 -0.43 25.18 3.48
CA GLU A 36 -1.75 24.70 3.06
C GLU A 36 -1.95 23.25 3.52
N GLY A 37 -3.03 23.00 4.27
CA GLY A 37 -3.32 21.69 4.84
C GLY A 37 -2.37 21.29 5.98
N SER A 38 -2.42 20.02 6.39
CA SER A 38 -1.59 19.52 7.50
C SER A 38 -0.15 19.25 7.07
N PHE A 39 0.82 19.74 7.85
CA PHE A 39 2.23 19.41 7.68
C PHE A 39 2.48 17.91 7.71
N GLU A 40 1.76 17.19 8.59
CA GLU A 40 1.86 15.73 8.67
C GLU A 40 1.42 15.07 7.36
N GLY A 41 0.35 15.55 6.73
CA GLY A 41 -0.13 15.02 5.44
C GLY A 41 0.88 15.28 4.30
N TRP A 42 1.46 16.49 4.27
CA TRP A 42 2.52 16.82 3.33
C TRP A 42 3.76 15.94 3.54
N ALA A 43 4.23 15.80 4.78
CA ALA A 43 5.34 14.93 5.13
C ALA A 43 5.03 13.47 4.76
N ARG A 44 3.85 12.96 5.12
CA ARG A 44 3.39 11.59 4.79
C ARG A 44 3.47 11.32 3.30
N ARG A 45 3.07 12.27 2.45
CA ARG A 45 3.18 12.15 0.99
C ARG A 45 4.63 11.96 0.54
N ILE A 46 5.60 12.61 1.18
CA ILE A 46 7.03 12.40 0.93
C ILE A 46 7.40 10.95 1.25
N PHE A 47 7.11 10.46 2.45
CA PHE A 47 7.46 9.09 2.85
C PHE A 47 6.77 8.02 1.99
N VAL A 48 5.50 8.21 1.63
CA VAL A 48 4.79 7.33 0.68
C VAL A 48 5.51 7.33 -0.67
N THR A 49 5.81 8.51 -1.22
CA THR A 49 6.51 8.61 -2.51
C THR A 49 7.88 7.93 -2.45
N THR A 50 8.65 8.13 -1.38
CA THR A 50 9.96 7.47 -1.19
C THR A 50 9.83 5.96 -1.13
N ALA A 51 8.83 5.44 -0.40
CA ALA A 51 8.57 4.00 -0.35
C ALA A 51 8.18 3.42 -1.72
N LEU A 52 7.33 4.13 -2.47
CA LEU A 52 6.93 3.72 -3.82
C LEU A 52 8.10 3.74 -4.80
N MET A 53 9.00 4.74 -4.71
CA MET A 53 10.22 4.77 -5.51
C MET A 53 11.15 3.60 -5.18
N HIS A 54 11.28 3.25 -3.91
CA HIS A 54 12.05 2.08 -3.49
C HIS A 54 11.45 0.79 -4.06
N LEU A 55 10.13 0.59 -3.90
CA LEU A 55 9.41 -0.55 -4.48
C LEU A 55 9.58 -0.60 -5.99
N ARG A 56 9.44 0.52 -6.71
CA ARG A 56 9.63 0.56 -8.16
C ARG A 56 11.04 0.19 -8.59
N LYS A 57 12.08 0.60 -7.85
CA LYS A 57 13.47 0.21 -8.13
C LYS A 57 13.70 -1.30 -7.92
N LYS A 58 13.03 -1.88 -6.91
CA LYS A 58 13.08 -3.32 -6.60
C LYS A 58 12.22 -4.16 -7.54
N ASP A 59 11.06 -3.64 -7.95
CA ASP A 59 9.98 -4.29 -8.71
C ASP A 59 9.96 -3.92 -10.20
N ALA A 60 10.90 -3.12 -10.71
CA ALA A 60 11.22 -3.07 -12.14
C ALA A 60 11.50 -4.48 -12.72
N LEU A 61 11.67 -5.47 -11.84
CA LEU A 61 11.77 -6.90 -12.12
C LEU A 61 10.45 -7.71 -12.02
N ARG A 62 9.32 -7.19 -11.47
CA ARG A 62 8.18 -8.06 -11.07
C ARG A 62 6.74 -7.54 -11.13
N MET A 63 6.43 -6.34 -11.65
CA MET A 63 5.01 -5.94 -11.81
C MET A 63 4.23 -6.78 -12.85
N SER A 64 4.95 -7.57 -13.67
CA SER A 64 4.38 -8.53 -14.63
C SER A 64 3.91 -9.85 -13.98
N ASP A 65 4.48 -10.25 -12.84
CA ASP A 65 4.25 -11.59 -12.25
C ASP A 65 2.90 -11.69 -11.50
N ASP A 66 2.28 -10.56 -11.14
CA ASP A 66 1.00 -10.54 -10.41
C ASP A 66 -0.22 -10.95 -11.27
N LEU A 67 -0.06 -11.05 -12.60
CA LEU A 67 -1.12 -11.54 -13.49
C LEU A 67 -1.33 -13.07 -13.37
N GLU A 68 -0.32 -13.82 -12.96
CA GLU A 68 -0.45 -15.26 -12.73
C GLU A 68 -1.06 -15.57 -11.35
N ALA A 69 -0.63 -14.88 -10.28
CA ALA A 69 -1.22 -15.02 -8.94
C ALA A 69 -2.74 -14.72 -8.92
N ALA A 70 -3.17 -13.91 -9.87
CA ALA A 70 -4.54 -13.48 -10.10
C ALA A 70 -5.49 -14.53 -10.72
N ARG A 71 -4.99 -15.59 -11.36
CA ARG A 71 -5.83 -16.56 -12.10
C ARG A 71 -6.57 -17.57 -11.21
N GLY A 72 -6.20 -17.68 -9.94
CA GLY A 72 -6.75 -18.70 -9.02
C GLY A 72 -7.90 -18.27 -8.10
N LEU A 73 -8.26 -16.98 -8.06
CA LEU A 73 -9.22 -16.47 -7.07
C LEU A 73 -10.61 -16.32 -7.67
N LYS A 74 -11.48 -17.32 -7.45
CA LYS A 74 -12.93 -17.20 -7.67
C LYS A 74 -13.56 -16.39 -6.53
N THR A 75 -14.42 -15.45 -6.89
CA THR A 75 -15.07 -14.50 -5.97
C THR A 75 -16.53 -14.86 -5.73
N ASP A 76 -16.88 -15.11 -4.47
CA ASP A 76 -18.24 -14.94 -3.94
C ASP A 76 -18.16 -13.97 -2.75
N THR A 77 -19.00 -12.94 -2.71
CA THR A 77 -18.90 -11.94 -1.63
C THR A 77 -20.24 -11.30 -1.28
N THR A 78 -20.77 -11.67 -0.11
CA THR A 78 -21.57 -10.78 0.75
C THR A 78 -21.36 -11.18 2.20
N THR A 79 -20.72 -10.35 3.05
CA THR A 79 -20.99 -10.30 4.51
C THR A 79 -20.30 -9.12 5.20
N GLN A 80 -20.93 -8.68 6.30
CA GLN A 80 -20.54 -7.62 7.24
C GLN A 80 -19.34 -8.06 8.10
N MET A 81 -18.47 -7.12 8.49
CA MET A 81 -17.24 -7.37 9.26
C MET A 81 -17.35 -6.72 10.64
N GLU A 82 -17.13 -7.48 11.72
CA GLU A 82 -17.01 -6.95 13.08
C GLU A 82 -15.55 -6.95 13.58
N ASN A 83 -15.20 -5.87 14.29
CA ASN A 83 -14.04 -5.59 15.15
C ASN A 83 -12.78 -6.49 15.03
N ILE A 84 -11.96 -6.22 14.02
CA ILE A 84 -10.56 -6.68 13.96
C ILE A 84 -9.65 -5.62 14.57
N GLY A 85 -8.70 -6.04 15.40
CA GLY A 85 -7.68 -5.15 15.95
C GLY A 85 -6.75 -4.62 14.85
N TYR A 86 -6.36 -3.34 14.92
CA TYR A 86 -5.51 -2.68 13.92
C TYR A 86 -4.23 -3.46 13.58
N LYS A 87 -3.59 -4.06 14.58
CA LYS A 87 -2.37 -4.87 14.40
C LYS A 87 -2.61 -6.09 13.52
N GLU A 88 -3.69 -6.83 13.78
CA GLU A 88 -4.03 -8.05 13.05
C GLU A 88 -4.38 -7.74 11.59
N LEU A 89 -5.13 -6.67 11.35
CA LEU A 89 -5.41 -6.21 9.99
C LEU A 89 -4.12 -5.86 9.25
N MET A 90 -3.18 -5.20 9.92
CA MET A 90 -1.89 -4.85 9.32
C MET A 90 -1.05 -6.09 9.01
N ASP A 91 -1.06 -7.12 9.86
CA ASP A 91 -0.37 -8.39 9.59
C ASP A 91 -0.95 -9.09 8.34
N MET A 92 -2.28 -9.06 8.19
CA MET A 92 -2.93 -9.58 6.98
C MET A 92 -2.57 -8.76 5.74
N VAL A 93 -2.53 -7.43 5.83
CA VAL A 93 -2.10 -6.55 4.73
C VAL A 93 -0.65 -6.82 4.35
N MET A 94 0.24 -7.02 5.33
CA MET A 94 1.66 -7.32 5.07
C MET A 94 1.85 -8.64 4.31
N SER A 95 0.98 -9.62 4.55
CA SER A 95 1.02 -10.92 3.86
C SER A 95 0.52 -10.90 2.41
N LEU A 96 0.00 -9.77 1.92
CA LEU A 96 -0.41 -9.63 0.53
C LEU A 96 0.81 -9.56 -0.41
N PRO A 97 0.69 -10.03 -1.66
CA PRO A 97 1.66 -9.73 -2.71
C PRO A 97 1.93 -8.23 -2.83
N THR A 98 3.15 -7.85 -3.21
CA THR A 98 3.61 -6.46 -3.18
C THR A 98 2.69 -5.51 -3.97
N GLY A 99 2.22 -5.90 -5.17
CA GLY A 99 1.30 -5.07 -5.95
C GLY A 99 -0.03 -4.84 -5.25
N PHE A 100 -0.66 -5.92 -4.75
CA PHE A 100 -1.93 -5.84 -4.02
C PHE A 100 -1.80 -5.00 -2.75
N ARG A 101 -0.74 -5.21 -1.96
CA ARG A 101 -0.43 -4.44 -0.75
C ARG A 101 -0.26 -2.96 -1.06
N THR A 102 0.51 -2.65 -2.11
CA THR A 102 0.80 -1.27 -2.51
C THR A 102 -0.47 -0.53 -2.89
N ILE A 103 -1.30 -1.13 -3.75
CA ILE A 103 -2.54 -0.51 -4.21
C ILE A 103 -3.57 -0.41 -3.09
N PHE A 104 -3.67 -1.42 -2.21
CA PHE A 104 -4.52 -1.36 -1.03
C PHE A 104 -4.13 -0.19 -0.12
N ASN A 105 -2.84 -0.04 0.21
CA ASN A 105 -2.36 1.07 1.03
C ASN A 105 -2.65 2.42 0.35
N MET A 106 -2.32 2.59 -0.93
CA MET A 106 -2.56 3.87 -1.61
C MET A 106 -4.04 4.25 -1.63
N TYR A 107 -4.95 3.30 -1.90
CA TYR A 107 -6.38 3.60 -1.99
C TYR A 107 -7.05 3.71 -0.61
N ALA A 108 -7.00 2.64 0.20
CA ALA A 108 -7.79 2.54 1.41
C ALA A 108 -7.21 3.27 2.61
N VAL A 109 -5.91 3.55 2.61
CA VAL A 109 -5.22 4.19 3.74
C VAL A 109 -4.83 5.63 3.41
N GLU A 110 -4.19 5.84 2.27
CA GLU A 110 -3.70 7.17 1.89
C GLU A 110 -4.73 8.00 1.12
N GLY A 111 -5.84 7.40 0.68
CA GLY A 111 -6.98 8.09 0.06
C GLY A 111 -6.78 8.47 -1.41
N TYR A 112 -5.79 7.92 -2.10
CA TYR A 112 -5.59 8.17 -3.52
C TYR A 112 -6.72 7.54 -4.36
N SER A 113 -7.13 8.23 -5.41
CA SER A 113 -7.99 7.66 -6.44
C SER A 113 -7.24 6.63 -7.30
N HIS A 114 -7.96 5.68 -7.92
CA HIS A 114 -7.34 4.73 -8.85
C HIS A 114 -6.62 5.41 -10.02
N LYS A 115 -7.10 6.59 -10.43
CA LYS A 115 -6.47 7.42 -11.46
C LYS A 115 -5.10 7.91 -10.99
N GLU A 116 -5.02 8.51 -9.80
CA GLU A 116 -3.73 8.96 -9.23
C GLU A 116 -2.77 7.79 -9.02
N ILE A 117 -3.27 6.64 -8.56
CA ILE A 117 -2.45 5.42 -8.39
C ILE A 117 -1.87 4.98 -9.73
N ALA A 118 -2.70 4.95 -10.78
CA ALA A 118 -2.28 4.59 -12.13
C ALA A 118 -1.16 5.51 -12.64
N GLU A 119 -1.31 6.82 -12.45
CA GLU A 119 -0.31 7.82 -12.83
C GLU A 119 1.01 7.65 -12.04
N ILE A 120 0.93 7.45 -10.73
CA ILE A 120 2.11 7.31 -9.86
C ILE A 120 2.88 6.01 -10.16
N LEU A 121 2.17 4.91 -10.40
CA LEU A 121 2.76 3.58 -10.61
C LEU A 121 3.05 3.26 -12.08
N GLY A 122 2.56 4.05 -13.04
CA GLY A 122 2.74 3.79 -14.47
C GLY A 122 1.96 2.55 -14.96
N ILE A 123 0.79 2.29 -14.37
CA ILE A 123 -0.10 1.18 -14.73
C ILE A 123 -1.44 1.70 -15.26
N SER A 124 -2.31 0.83 -15.77
CA SER A 124 -3.67 1.24 -16.14
C SER A 124 -4.56 1.42 -14.90
N GLU A 125 -5.54 2.34 -14.98
CA GLU A 125 -6.55 2.50 -13.92
C GLU A 125 -7.34 1.20 -13.67
N VAL A 126 -7.61 0.44 -14.74
CA VAL A 126 -8.25 -0.89 -14.66
C VAL A 126 -7.39 -1.84 -13.82
N THR A 127 -6.07 -1.90 -14.07
CA THR A 127 -5.14 -2.71 -13.29
C THR A 127 -5.21 -2.33 -11.80
N SER A 128 -5.24 -1.03 -11.49
CA SER A 128 -5.37 -0.55 -10.12
C SER A 128 -6.67 -1.04 -9.45
N ARG A 129 -7.82 -0.89 -10.12
CA ARG A 129 -9.12 -1.35 -9.61
C ARG A 129 -9.14 -2.87 -9.40
N THR A 130 -8.61 -3.64 -10.35
CA THR A 130 -8.60 -5.10 -10.26
C THR A 130 -7.70 -5.59 -9.13
N GLN A 131 -6.49 -5.05 -8.99
CA GLN A 131 -5.59 -5.41 -7.90
C GLN A 131 -6.16 -5.02 -6.53
N PHE A 132 -6.80 -3.86 -6.42
CA PHE A 132 -7.49 -3.47 -5.18
C PHE A 132 -8.62 -4.43 -4.81
N SER A 133 -9.48 -4.79 -5.79
CA SER A 133 -10.57 -5.74 -5.58
C SER A 133 -10.05 -7.10 -5.10
N ARG A 134 -8.96 -7.59 -5.70
CA ARG A 134 -8.30 -8.84 -5.28
C ARG A 134 -7.70 -8.74 -3.89
N ALA A 135 -7.01 -7.65 -3.57
CA ALA A 135 -6.47 -7.39 -2.24
C ALA A 135 -7.59 -7.47 -1.19
N ARG A 136 -8.71 -6.79 -1.44
CA ARG A 136 -9.89 -6.80 -0.57
C ARG A 136 -10.48 -8.20 -0.42
N ALA A 137 -10.63 -8.95 -1.51
CA ALA A 137 -11.17 -10.31 -1.47
C ALA A 137 -10.28 -11.26 -0.65
N VAL A 138 -8.95 -11.18 -0.81
CA VAL A 138 -7.99 -11.97 -0.02
C VAL A 138 -8.10 -11.63 1.46
N LEU A 139 -8.16 -10.35 1.81
CA LEU A 139 -8.31 -9.91 3.20
C LEU A 139 -9.65 -10.38 3.80
N GLN A 140 -10.76 -10.21 3.08
CA GLN A 140 -12.07 -10.67 3.53
C GLN A 140 -12.11 -12.19 3.75
N LYS A 141 -11.46 -12.97 2.87
CA LYS A 141 -11.34 -14.41 3.05
C LYS A 141 -10.56 -14.77 4.32
N LYS A 142 -9.39 -14.15 4.54
CA LYS A 142 -8.58 -14.37 5.75
C LYS A 142 -9.32 -14.04 7.03
N ILE A 143 -10.15 -13.01 6.98
CA ILE A 143 -10.97 -12.56 8.10
C ILE A 143 -12.06 -13.59 8.42
N LYS A 144 -12.78 -14.07 7.40
CA LYS A 144 -13.80 -15.11 7.55
C LYS A 144 -13.24 -16.44 8.04
N GLU A 145 -12.08 -16.85 7.53
CA GLU A 145 -11.40 -18.07 7.99
C GLU A 145 -11.05 -18.00 9.47
N ARG A 146 -10.81 -16.80 10.00
CA ARG A 146 -10.54 -16.57 11.41
C ARG A 146 -11.80 -16.58 12.28
N GLU A 147 -12.90 -15.99 11.82
CA GLU A 147 -14.18 -15.98 12.56
C GLU A 147 -14.78 -17.39 12.72
N ASN A 148 -14.39 -18.33 11.86
CA ASN A 148 -14.81 -19.73 11.91
C ASN A 148 -13.92 -20.64 12.79
N VAL A 149 -12.93 -20.07 13.49
CA VAL A 149 -12.05 -20.75 14.48
C VAL A 149 -12.37 -20.25 15.87
#